data_AF-A0A7Y0IG46-F1
#
_entry.id   AF-A0A7Y0IG46-F1
#
_cell.length_a   1.000
_cell.length_b   1.000
_cell.length_c   1.000
_cell.angle_alpha   90.00
_cell.angle_beta   90.00
_cell.angle_gamma   90.00
#
_symmetry.space_group_name_H-M   'P 1'
#
loop_
_entity.id
_entity.type
_entity.pdbx_description
1 polymer ?
#
loop_
_entity_poly.entity_id
_entity_poly.type
_entity_poly.pdbx_seq_one_letter_code
_entity_poly.pdbx_strand_id
1 'polypeptide(L)'
;MNNTKAIIYVLVPIFLLGLVSKSKAKAKDQSDKTTSTPDSLWKEHWFEHQEELKLIKSNAHVAVFYDKNMPLNIKWPIAVMADCWAYVKRNYGDFGLDPKLYVILHCAMGKDYGGGHPSPFFDASHDYRNVIDCGLAQWNNPTGEQIGMPIHEMGHIVTSASYSTKGSPSDVLWGDSKFMEIFNYDVLKNIGMANEAHQVFTQMQTQYDDFPRSGTQWFKNWFFPIYSKYGEGKVLNRYFELLALNFPKNKSGRYKRDLNFGEFIHFWSGASGVNLQDVAEKAFGWPIEYDLQFKQAQKDFPKLNYETKGSSR
;
A
#
# COMPACT_ATOMS: atom_id res chain seq x y z
N MET A 1 28.42 3.97 28.54
CA MET A 1 27.22 4.72 28.10
C MET A 1 27.16 4.60 26.59
N ASN A 2 26.42 3.60 26.09
CA ASN A 2 26.35 3.32 24.66
C ASN A 2 25.21 4.13 24.05
N ASN A 3 25.57 5.10 23.21
CA ASN A 3 24.64 5.84 22.38
C ASN A 3 24.17 4.94 21.24
N THR A 4 23.08 4.22 21.44
CA THR A 4 22.36 3.56 20.35
C THR A 4 21.67 4.65 19.54
N LYS A 5 22.22 4.98 18.37
CA LYS A 5 21.59 5.88 17.41
C LYS A 5 20.28 5.24 16.94
N ALA A 6 19.16 5.86 17.26
CA ALA A 6 17.87 5.53 16.67
C ALA A 6 17.96 5.77 15.16
N ILE A 7 17.71 4.72 14.37
CA ILE A 7 17.61 4.82 12.92
C ILE A 7 16.31 5.56 12.61
N ILE A 8 16.46 6.73 11.99
CA ILE A 8 15.37 7.59 11.54
C ILE A 8 14.90 7.05 10.19
N TYR A 9 13.64 6.61 10.11
CA TYR A 9 12.99 6.25 8.86
C TYR A 9 12.63 7.52 8.09
N VAL A 10 13.56 8.01 7.28
CA VAL A 10 13.29 9.05 6.27
C VAL A 10 13.61 8.43 4.92
N LEU A 11 12.59 7.90 4.25
CA LEU A 11 12.65 7.62 2.83
C LEU A 11 12.48 8.96 2.10
N VAL A 12 13.50 9.33 1.33
CA VAL A 12 13.49 10.51 0.46
C VAL A 12 12.82 10.11 -0.86
N PRO A 13 11.70 10.73 -1.25
CA PRO A 13 11.04 10.40 -2.51
C PRO A 13 11.80 11.02 -3.70
N ILE A 14 12.16 10.21 -4.69
CA ILE A 14 12.58 10.70 -6.00
C ILE A 14 11.36 10.64 -6.92
N PHE A 15 10.75 11.79 -7.16
CA PHE A 15 9.72 11.95 -8.20
C PHE A 15 10.39 12.01 -9.57
N LEU A 16 10.10 11.06 -10.46
CA LEU A 16 10.39 11.19 -11.89
C LEU A 16 9.14 10.91 -12.72
N LEU A 17 8.67 11.97 -13.39
CA LEU A 17 7.62 11.96 -14.39
C LEU A 17 8.08 11.18 -15.63
N GLY A 18 7.55 9.97 -15.83
CA GLY A 18 7.77 9.16 -17.03
C GLY A 18 6.74 9.44 -18.14
N LEU A 19 7.23 9.89 -19.29
CA LEU A 19 6.47 10.09 -20.53
C LEU A 19 5.91 8.78 -21.09
N VAL A 20 4.63 8.78 -21.46
CA VAL A 20 3.90 7.64 -22.06
C VAL A 20 4.38 7.41 -23.49
N SER A 21 5.09 6.29 -23.73
CA SER A 21 5.25 5.73 -25.08
C SER A 21 4.09 4.77 -25.38
N LYS A 22 3.34 5.04 -26.44
CA LYS A 22 2.24 4.19 -26.91
C LYS A 22 2.81 2.99 -27.67
N SER A 23 2.82 1.80 -27.07
CA SER A 23 2.91 0.55 -27.83
C SER A 23 1.52 -0.10 -27.94
N LYS A 24 1.15 -0.51 -29.16
CA LYS A 24 -0.09 -1.25 -29.44
C LYS A 24 0.12 -2.71 -29.04
N ALA A 25 -0.40 -3.13 -27.88
CA ALA A 25 -0.46 -4.55 -27.52
C ALA A 25 -1.73 -5.18 -28.10
N LYS A 26 -1.54 -6.26 -28.87
CA LYS A 26 -2.59 -7.19 -29.31
C LYS A 26 -3.12 -7.92 -28.07
N ALA A 27 -4.43 -7.81 -27.82
CA ALA A 27 -5.11 -8.61 -26.82
C ALA A 27 -4.94 -10.09 -27.14
N LYS A 28 -4.26 -10.84 -26.26
CA LYS A 28 -4.25 -12.29 -26.29
C LYS A 28 -5.11 -12.78 -25.14
N ASP A 29 -6.03 -13.65 -25.52
CA ASP A 29 -7.04 -14.33 -24.71
C ASP A 29 -6.48 -14.82 -23.38
N GLN A 30 -7.16 -14.48 -22.29
CA GLN A 30 -6.76 -14.77 -20.91
C GLN A 30 -7.65 -15.87 -20.32
N SER A 31 -8.02 -16.87 -21.12
CA SER A 31 -8.61 -18.12 -20.65
C SER A 31 -7.56 -19.23 -20.74
N ASP A 32 -7.36 -19.93 -19.63
CA ASP A 32 -6.42 -21.05 -19.44
C ASP A 32 -4.95 -20.70 -19.14
N LYS A 33 -4.70 -20.33 -17.88
CA LYS A 33 -3.45 -20.72 -17.21
C LYS A 33 -3.73 -21.16 -15.78
N THR A 34 -3.80 -22.48 -15.60
CA THR A 34 -3.43 -23.17 -14.37
C THR A 34 -2.13 -22.59 -13.83
N THR A 35 -2.03 -22.44 -12.50
CA THR A 35 -0.85 -22.03 -11.71
C THR A 35 0.46 -22.62 -12.22
N SER A 36 1.04 -22.02 -13.25
CA SER A 36 2.31 -22.46 -13.84
C SER A 36 3.44 -21.93 -12.96
N THR A 37 4.42 -22.77 -12.67
CA THR A 37 5.68 -22.33 -12.06
C THR A 37 6.25 -21.20 -12.91
N PRO A 38 6.61 -20.05 -12.31
CA PRO A 38 7.23 -18.95 -13.05
C PRO A 38 8.52 -19.40 -13.74
N ASP A 39 8.87 -18.71 -14.83
CA ASP A 39 10.15 -18.91 -15.50
C ASP A 39 11.30 -18.70 -14.52
N SER A 40 12.34 -19.52 -14.63
CA SER A 40 13.48 -19.48 -13.72
C SER A 40 14.35 -18.23 -13.90
N LEU A 41 14.25 -17.58 -15.05
CA LEU A 41 14.92 -16.33 -15.38
C LEU A 41 13.87 -15.31 -15.83
N TRP A 42 14.00 -14.09 -15.31
CA TRP A 42 13.18 -12.96 -15.72
C TRP A 42 14.08 -11.75 -15.90
N LYS A 43 13.98 -11.07 -17.04
CA LYS A 43 14.75 -9.86 -17.29
C LYS A 43 13.89 -8.65 -16.99
N GLU A 44 14.41 -7.74 -16.18
CA GLU A 44 13.75 -6.47 -15.92
C GLU A 44 13.70 -5.62 -17.18
N HIS A 45 12.59 -4.93 -17.37
CA HIS A 45 12.36 -4.04 -18.51
C HIS A 45 11.57 -2.78 -18.13
N TRP A 46 11.57 -2.45 -16.84
CA TRP A 46 10.97 -1.24 -16.27
C TRP A 46 12.05 -0.23 -15.85
N PHE A 47 11.73 1.05 -15.94
CA PHE A 47 12.66 2.17 -15.72
C PHE A 47 13.99 1.98 -16.47
N GLU A 48 15.11 2.24 -15.79
CA GLU A 48 16.47 2.00 -16.29
C GLU A 48 16.97 0.58 -15.93
N HIS A 49 16.14 -0.22 -15.26
CA HIS A 49 16.51 -1.56 -14.80
C HIS A 49 16.56 -2.53 -15.99
N GLN A 50 17.62 -3.34 -16.03
CA GLN A 50 17.88 -4.35 -17.06
C GLN A 50 18.47 -5.63 -16.46
N GLU A 51 18.37 -5.82 -15.15
CA GLU A 51 19.01 -6.95 -14.48
C GLU A 51 18.33 -8.27 -14.86
N GLU A 52 19.14 -9.33 -14.82
CA GLU A 52 18.64 -10.69 -14.91
C GLU A 52 18.31 -11.19 -13.50
N LEU A 53 17.03 -11.49 -13.30
CA LEU A 53 16.49 -12.01 -12.06
C LEU A 53 16.40 -13.52 -12.11
N LYS A 54 16.83 -14.17 -11.03
CA LYS A 54 16.78 -15.62 -10.86
C LYS A 54 15.70 -15.99 -9.86
N LEU A 55 14.80 -16.88 -10.27
CA LEU A 55 13.80 -17.44 -9.38
C LEU A 55 14.49 -18.26 -8.28
N ILE A 56 14.28 -17.85 -7.03
CA ILE A 56 14.82 -18.53 -5.87
C ILE A 56 13.89 -19.64 -5.41
N LYS A 57 12.60 -19.32 -5.29
CA LYS A 57 11.54 -20.27 -4.95
C LYS A 57 10.18 -19.66 -5.25
N SER A 58 9.20 -20.51 -5.56
CA SER A 58 7.80 -20.13 -5.65
C SER A 58 6.93 -21.08 -4.85
N ASN A 59 5.79 -20.59 -4.37
CA ASN A 59 4.72 -21.36 -3.73
C ASN A 59 3.35 -20.84 -4.20
N ALA A 60 2.26 -21.20 -3.51
CA ALA A 60 0.92 -20.77 -3.89
C ALA A 60 0.71 -19.24 -3.85
N HIS A 61 1.45 -18.51 -3.01
CA HIS A 61 1.26 -17.10 -2.72
C HIS A 61 2.36 -16.19 -3.28
N VAL A 62 3.58 -16.68 -3.47
CA VAL A 62 4.69 -15.84 -3.94
C VAL A 62 5.58 -16.53 -4.97
N ALA A 63 6.31 -15.71 -5.71
CA ALA A 63 7.50 -16.09 -6.45
C ALA A 63 8.61 -15.09 -6.08
N VAL A 64 9.70 -15.59 -5.48
CA VAL A 64 10.81 -14.74 -5.00
C VAL A 64 11.96 -14.80 -6.00
N PHE A 65 12.40 -13.63 -6.46
CA PHE A 65 13.44 -13.43 -7.44
C PHE A 65 14.56 -12.57 -6.85
N TYR A 66 15.80 -12.91 -7.19
CA TYR A 66 17.00 -12.17 -6.81
C TYR A 66 17.83 -11.83 -8.04
N ASP A 67 18.49 -10.68 -8.01
CA ASP A 67 19.59 -10.38 -8.91
C ASP A 67 20.87 -11.16 -8.53
N LYS A 68 21.96 -10.91 -9.27
CA LYS A 68 23.28 -11.51 -9.01
C LYS A 68 23.95 -11.04 -7.71
N ASN A 69 23.56 -9.91 -7.15
CA ASN A 69 24.19 -9.28 -5.97
C ASN A 69 23.55 -9.77 -4.66
N MET A 70 22.34 -10.33 -4.74
CA MET A 70 21.64 -10.88 -3.59
C MET A 70 22.23 -12.20 -3.09
N PRO A 71 22.51 -12.35 -1.78
CA PRO A 71 23.00 -13.60 -1.23
C PRO A 71 21.94 -14.70 -1.28
N LEU A 72 22.26 -15.82 -1.95
CA LEU A 72 21.31 -16.94 -2.13
C LEU A 72 20.91 -17.65 -0.83
N ASN A 73 21.65 -17.46 0.27
CA ASN A 73 21.32 -18.01 1.59
C ASN A 73 20.19 -17.23 2.30
N ILE A 74 19.82 -16.05 1.83
CA ILE A 74 18.63 -15.34 2.32
C ILE A 74 17.39 -16.08 1.81
N LYS A 75 16.60 -16.64 2.72
CA LYS A 75 15.41 -17.46 2.40
C LYS A 75 14.13 -17.04 3.13
N TRP A 76 14.24 -16.19 4.15
CA TRP A 76 13.08 -15.72 4.91
C TRP A 76 11.97 -15.11 4.04
N PRO A 77 12.25 -14.39 2.91
CA PRO A 77 11.18 -13.75 2.14
C PRO A 77 10.16 -14.75 1.58
N ILE A 78 10.56 -15.99 1.35
CA ILE A 78 9.68 -17.01 0.76
C ILE A 78 8.48 -17.32 1.67
N ALA A 79 8.73 -17.47 2.97
CA ALA A 79 7.68 -17.79 3.94
C ALA A 79 6.97 -16.51 4.39
N VAL A 80 7.72 -15.51 4.83
CA VAL A 80 7.14 -14.29 5.41
C VAL A 80 6.30 -13.52 4.39
N MET A 81 6.79 -13.35 3.16
CA MET A 81 6.01 -12.65 2.13
C MET A 81 4.79 -13.45 1.67
N ALA A 82 4.84 -14.78 1.74
CA ALA A 82 3.68 -15.62 1.50
C ALA A 82 2.61 -15.41 2.56
N ASP A 83 3.00 -15.33 3.84
CA ASP A 83 2.07 -15.06 4.94
C ASP A 83 1.47 -13.65 4.83
N CYS A 84 2.30 -12.64 4.50
CA CYS A 84 1.83 -11.29 4.24
C CYS A 84 0.81 -11.26 3.09
N TRP A 85 1.15 -11.83 1.94
CA TRP A 85 0.28 -11.81 0.77
C TRP A 85 -0.99 -12.65 0.96
N ALA A 86 -0.90 -13.75 1.70
CA ALA A 86 -2.06 -14.53 2.10
C ALA A 86 -3.01 -13.71 3.00
N TYR A 87 -2.47 -12.93 3.94
CA TYR A 87 -3.27 -11.99 4.72
C TYR A 87 -3.90 -10.90 3.85
N VAL A 88 -3.11 -10.26 2.98
CA VAL A 88 -3.59 -9.21 2.08
C VAL A 88 -4.78 -9.72 1.26
N LYS A 89 -4.66 -10.87 0.62
CA LYS A 89 -5.78 -11.44 -0.15
C LYS A 89 -6.99 -11.78 0.70
N ARG A 90 -6.77 -12.31 1.91
CA ARG A 90 -7.86 -12.63 2.84
C ARG A 90 -8.64 -11.38 3.28
N ASN A 91 -7.95 -10.26 3.46
CA ASN A 91 -8.57 -9.03 3.98
C ASN A 91 -9.07 -8.09 2.88
N TYR A 92 -8.32 -7.92 1.78
CA TYR A 92 -8.58 -6.95 0.72
C TYR A 92 -9.12 -7.58 -0.59
N GLY A 93 -9.17 -8.91 -0.67
CA GLY A 93 -9.63 -9.65 -1.85
C GLY A 93 -8.50 -9.98 -2.83
N ASP A 94 -8.87 -10.53 -3.99
CA ASP A 94 -7.91 -10.97 -4.99
C ASP A 94 -7.41 -9.82 -5.89
N PHE A 95 -6.16 -9.93 -6.30
CA PHE A 95 -5.46 -8.95 -7.15
C PHE A 95 -5.18 -9.54 -8.52
N GLY A 96 -6.23 -9.96 -9.23
CA GLY A 96 -6.13 -10.60 -10.53
C GLY A 96 -6.11 -12.13 -10.45
N LEU A 97 -5.99 -12.77 -11.63
CA LEU A 97 -6.12 -14.23 -11.77
C LEU A 97 -4.89 -14.99 -11.24
N ASP A 98 -3.69 -14.41 -11.34
CA ASP A 98 -2.50 -15.00 -10.74
C ASP A 98 -2.53 -14.71 -9.22
N PRO A 99 -2.62 -15.73 -8.36
CA PRO A 99 -2.70 -15.53 -6.92
C PRO A 99 -1.37 -15.06 -6.31
N LYS A 100 -0.28 -14.98 -7.09
CA LYS A 100 1.06 -14.70 -6.58
C LYS A 100 1.38 -13.22 -6.50
N LEU A 101 2.16 -12.89 -5.49
CA LEU A 101 3.02 -11.73 -5.47
C LEU A 101 4.42 -12.12 -5.96
N TYR A 102 4.95 -11.38 -6.91
CA TYR A 102 6.31 -11.51 -7.41
C TYR A 102 7.19 -10.57 -6.60
N VAL A 103 8.04 -11.14 -5.77
CA VAL A 103 8.91 -10.41 -4.84
C VAL A 103 10.30 -10.40 -5.43
N ILE A 104 10.78 -9.23 -5.80
CA ILE A 104 12.11 -9.00 -6.36
C ILE A 104 12.91 -8.27 -5.30
N LEU A 105 14.04 -8.85 -4.87
CA LEU A 105 14.95 -8.21 -3.93
C LEU A 105 16.31 -7.95 -4.58
N HIS A 106 16.88 -6.78 -4.25
CA HIS A 106 18.21 -6.34 -4.67
C HIS A 106 19.10 -6.03 -3.47
N CYS A 107 20.38 -6.39 -3.55
CA CYS A 107 21.38 -5.92 -2.60
C CYS A 107 21.97 -4.62 -3.14
N ALA A 108 21.42 -3.49 -2.69
CA ALA A 108 21.81 -2.17 -3.18
C ALA A 108 23.18 -1.77 -2.61
N MET A 109 24.23 -1.92 -3.43
CA MET A 109 25.60 -1.51 -3.11
C MET A 109 25.89 -0.12 -3.73
N GLY A 110 25.17 0.92 -3.29
CA GLY A 110 25.32 2.27 -3.83
C GLY A 110 23.99 3.02 -3.98
N LYS A 111 23.92 3.96 -4.92
CA LYS A 111 22.67 4.66 -5.27
C LYS A 111 21.79 3.84 -6.21
N ASP A 112 22.38 2.89 -6.92
CA ASP A 112 21.68 2.07 -7.90
C ASP A 112 20.83 1.04 -7.14
N TYR A 113 19.54 0.96 -7.47
CA TYR A 113 18.57 0.01 -6.91
C TYR A 113 18.18 0.21 -5.44
N GLY A 114 18.40 1.38 -4.84
CA GLY A 114 17.88 1.67 -3.49
C GLY A 114 16.40 2.08 -3.50
N GLY A 115 15.61 1.55 -2.57
CA GLY A 115 14.19 1.92 -2.41
C GLY A 115 13.24 0.80 -2.81
N GLY A 116 11.96 1.15 -2.95
CA GLY A 116 10.90 0.22 -3.32
C GLY A 116 10.11 0.71 -4.52
N HIS A 117 9.59 -0.23 -5.29
CA HIS A 117 8.74 0.00 -6.44
C HIS A 117 7.66 -1.08 -6.55
N PRO A 118 6.37 -0.71 -6.60
CA PRO A 118 5.28 -1.65 -6.74
C PRO A 118 4.72 -1.62 -8.17
N SER A 119 4.23 -2.77 -8.64
CA SER A 119 3.42 -2.81 -9.86
C SER A 119 2.23 -3.74 -9.72
N PRO A 120 1.00 -3.29 -10.03
CA PRO A 120 -0.18 -4.13 -9.96
C PRO A 120 -0.38 -4.96 -11.24
N PHE A 121 -1.11 -6.07 -11.12
CA PHE A 121 -1.39 -7.04 -12.19
C PHE A 121 -2.00 -6.50 -13.50
N PHE A 122 -2.46 -5.26 -13.55
CA PHE A 122 -2.98 -4.65 -14.78
C PHE A 122 -1.94 -3.85 -15.57
N ASP A 123 -0.70 -3.75 -15.06
CA ASP A 123 0.38 -3.00 -15.69
C ASP A 123 1.20 -3.90 -16.63
N ALA A 124 1.26 -3.48 -17.90
CA ALA A 124 2.00 -4.19 -18.93
C ALA A 124 3.52 -4.10 -18.73
N SER A 125 4.01 -3.06 -18.07
CA SER A 125 5.45 -2.87 -17.81
C SER A 125 6.05 -3.93 -16.88
N HIS A 126 5.20 -4.67 -16.18
CA HIS A 126 5.59 -5.74 -15.25
C HIS A 126 4.91 -7.06 -15.61
N ASP A 127 4.67 -7.26 -16.90
CA ASP A 127 4.13 -8.51 -17.45
C ASP A 127 2.77 -8.91 -16.85
N TYR A 128 1.97 -7.92 -16.43
CA TYR A 128 0.65 -8.11 -15.81
C TYR A 128 0.70 -8.94 -14.52
N ARG A 129 1.76 -8.75 -13.71
CA ARG A 129 1.98 -9.40 -12.41
C ARG A 129 1.83 -8.39 -11.27
N ASN A 130 1.43 -8.87 -10.09
CA ASN A 130 1.64 -8.10 -8.86
C ASN A 130 3.10 -8.22 -8.47
N VAL A 131 3.84 -7.12 -8.53
CA VAL A 131 5.27 -7.05 -8.28
C VAL A 131 5.54 -6.10 -7.13
N ILE A 132 6.43 -6.51 -6.24
CA ILE A 132 7.22 -5.60 -5.44
C ILE A 132 8.68 -5.79 -5.81
N ASP A 133 9.35 -4.69 -6.07
CA ASP A 133 10.77 -4.60 -6.38
C ASP A 133 11.41 -3.75 -5.29
N CYS A 134 12.30 -4.33 -4.49
CA CYS A 134 12.84 -3.68 -3.31
C CYS A 134 14.35 -3.88 -3.23
N GLY A 135 15.08 -2.80 -2.96
CA GLY A 135 16.51 -2.86 -2.74
C GLY A 135 16.98 -2.15 -1.47
N LEU A 136 17.77 -2.89 -0.70
CA LEU A 136 18.39 -2.46 0.56
C LEU A 136 19.84 -2.95 0.58
N ALA A 137 20.64 -2.33 1.46
CA ALA A 137 22.02 -2.75 1.66
C ALA A 137 22.14 -4.16 2.27
N GLN A 138 21.13 -4.63 3.03
CA GLN A 138 21.14 -5.92 3.72
C GLN A 138 19.74 -6.51 3.86
N TRP A 139 19.64 -7.85 3.81
CA TRP A 139 18.40 -8.63 3.91
C TRP A 139 18.50 -9.81 4.89
N ASN A 140 19.39 -9.70 5.88
CA ASN A 140 19.72 -10.79 6.81
C ASN A 140 18.53 -11.33 7.60
N ASN A 141 17.57 -10.49 8.03
CA ASN A 141 16.48 -10.89 8.93
C ASN A 141 15.16 -10.18 8.58
N PRO A 142 13.99 -10.82 8.80
CA PRO A 142 12.68 -10.22 8.60
C PRO A 142 12.31 -9.22 9.70
N THR A 143 13.11 -8.19 9.93
CA THR A 143 12.92 -7.22 11.03
C THR A 143 13.17 -5.80 10.58
N GLY A 144 12.49 -4.83 11.18
CA GLY A 144 12.62 -3.41 10.85
C GLY A 144 12.35 -3.14 9.36
N GLU A 145 13.20 -2.32 8.74
CA GLU A 145 13.08 -1.94 7.33
C GLU A 145 13.07 -3.14 6.35
N GLN A 146 13.81 -4.21 6.66
CA GLN A 146 13.93 -5.37 5.77
C GLN A 146 12.60 -6.13 5.58
N ILE A 147 11.68 -6.06 6.54
CA ILE A 147 10.32 -6.57 6.36
C ILE A 147 9.33 -5.43 6.06
N GLY A 148 9.54 -4.26 6.64
CA GLY A 148 8.65 -3.11 6.49
C GLY A 148 8.60 -2.56 5.07
N MET A 149 9.72 -2.50 4.35
CA MET A 149 9.75 -2.00 2.96
C MET A 149 8.98 -2.92 2.00
N PRO A 150 9.21 -4.25 1.95
CA PRO A 150 8.36 -5.13 1.15
C PRO A 150 6.87 -5.05 1.48
N ILE A 151 6.50 -4.87 2.76
CA ILE A 151 5.10 -4.66 3.17
C ILE A 151 4.57 -3.30 2.72
N HIS A 152 5.38 -2.25 2.78
CA HIS A 152 5.04 -0.94 2.25
C HIS A 152 4.67 -1.03 0.75
N GLU A 153 5.52 -1.67 -0.06
CA GLU A 153 5.26 -1.85 -1.49
C GLU A 153 4.01 -2.70 -1.78
N MET A 154 3.75 -3.73 -0.97
CA MET A 154 2.48 -4.46 -1.06
C MET A 154 1.28 -3.55 -0.80
N GLY A 155 1.41 -2.59 0.12
CA GLY A 155 0.36 -1.65 0.43
C GLY A 155 0.02 -0.73 -0.76
N HIS A 156 1.00 -0.33 -1.58
CA HIS A 156 0.73 0.40 -2.82
C HIS A 156 -0.06 -0.42 -3.85
N ILE A 157 0.14 -1.74 -3.91
CA ILE A 157 -0.71 -2.61 -4.73
C ILE A 157 -2.15 -2.59 -4.17
N VAL A 158 -2.30 -2.66 -2.84
CA VAL A 158 -3.62 -2.56 -2.20
C VAL A 158 -4.31 -1.25 -2.54
N THR A 159 -3.65 -0.10 -2.37
CA THR A 159 -4.28 1.21 -2.62
C THR A 159 -4.62 1.43 -4.09
N SER A 160 -3.83 0.88 -5.02
CA SER A 160 -3.95 1.15 -6.46
C SER A 160 -4.74 0.11 -7.26
N ALA A 161 -5.04 -1.06 -6.67
CA ALA A 161 -5.64 -2.19 -7.39
C ALA A 161 -6.80 -2.91 -6.66
N SER A 162 -7.14 -2.51 -5.43
CA SER A 162 -8.26 -3.11 -4.69
C SER A 162 -9.57 -3.06 -5.48
N TYR A 163 -10.38 -4.11 -5.36
CA TYR A 163 -11.67 -4.25 -6.06
C TYR A 163 -11.57 -4.04 -7.58
N SER A 164 -10.48 -4.50 -8.19
CA SER A 164 -10.21 -4.37 -9.64
C SER A 164 -10.33 -2.94 -10.17
N THR A 165 -10.09 -1.96 -9.29
CA THR A 165 -10.16 -0.54 -9.62
C THR A 165 -8.76 0.03 -9.71
N LYS A 166 -8.49 0.87 -10.72
CA LYS A 166 -7.13 1.35 -11.01
C LYS A 166 -6.88 2.72 -10.38
N GLY A 167 -5.73 2.85 -9.71
CA GLY A 167 -5.23 4.09 -9.11
C GLY A 167 -5.68 4.28 -7.67
N SER A 168 -5.00 5.17 -6.96
CA SER A 168 -5.28 5.54 -5.57
C SER A 168 -5.57 7.05 -5.51
N PRO A 169 -6.85 7.46 -5.40
CA PRO A 169 -7.22 8.87 -5.43
C PRO A 169 -6.88 9.58 -4.09
N SER A 170 -6.41 8.83 -3.09
CA SER A 170 -6.09 9.34 -1.76
C SER A 170 -4.60 9.70 -1.60
N ASP A 171 -3.74 9.23 -2.51
CA ASP A 171 -2.28 9.41 -2.42
C ASP A 171 -1.88 10.90 -2.39
N VAL A 172 -2.66 11.79 -3.01
CA VAL A 172 -2.40 13.25 -2.95
C VAL A 172 -2.56 13.86 -1.56
N LEU A 173 -3.35 13.23 -0.69
CA LEU A 173 -3.57 13.66 0.71
C LEU A 173 -2.59 12.93 1.64
N TRP A 174 -2.49 11.66 1.32
CA TRP A 174 -1.62 10.60 1.80
C TRP A 174 -0.11 10.73 1.83
N GLY A 175 0.39 11.35 0.77
CA GLY A 175 1.72 11.05 0.26
C GLY A 175 1.93 9.55 -0.05
N ASP A 176 3.20 9.17 -0.01
CA ASP A 176 3.65 7.80 -0.22
C ASP A 176 3.31 6.88 0.97
N SER A 177 3.46 7.39 2.20
CA SER A 177 3.69 6.53 3.36
C SER A 177 2.56 6.43 4.37
N LYS A 178 1.61 7.37 4.47
CA LYS A 178 0.78 7.43 5.70
C LYS A 178 -0.24 6.29 5.82
N PHE A 179 -0.80 5.83 4.70
CA PHE A 179 -1.57 4.58 4.72
C PHE A 179 -0.65 3.37 4.98
N MET A 180 0.57 3.39 4.45
CA MET A 180 1.54 2.29 4.60
C MET A 180 2.02 2.11 6.04
N GLU A 181 2.01 3.17 6.86
CA GLU A 181 2.32 3.10 8.29
C GLU A 181 1.31 2.20 9.04
N ILE A 182 0.00 2.41 8.85
CA ILE A 182 -1.03 1.57 9.47
C ILE A 182 -1.11 0.19 8.82
N PHE A 183 -0.88 0.11 7.50
CA PHE A 183 -0.84 -1.16 6.78
C PHE A 183 0.28 -2.07 7.26
N ASN A 184 1.48 -1.53 7.47
CA ASN A 184 2.60 -2.28 8.05
C ASN A 184 2.24 -2.86 9.42
N TYR A 185 1.70 -2.02 10.30
CA TYR A 185 1.25 -2.46 11.62
C TYR A 185 0.21 -3.59 11.52
N ASP A 186 -0.80 -3.42 10.67
CA ASP A 186 -1.88 -4.37 10.44
C ASP A 186 -1.37 -5.73 9.92
N VAL A 187 -0.55 -5.71 8.87
CA VAL A 187 0.02 -6.93 8.27
C VAL A 187 0.88 -7.68 9.29
N LEU A 188 1.84 -6.99 9.93
CA LEU A 188 2.74 -7.61 10.91
C LEU A 188 1.98 -8.24 12.07
N LYS A 189 0.94 -7.56 12.57
CA LYS A 189 0.07 -8.10 13.63
C LYS A 189 -0.63 -9.38 13.16
N ASN A 190 -1.14 -9.41 11.93
CA ASN A 190 -1.96 -10.51 11.40
C ASN A 190 -1.17 -11.71 10.88
N ILE A 191 0.16 -11.59 10.69
CA ILE A 191 1.05 -12.72 10.38
C ILE A 191 1.76 -13.28 11.63
N GLY A 192 1.39 -12.82 12.83
CA GLY A 192 1.95 -13.30 14.09
C GLY A 192 3.28 -12.63 14.50
N MET A 193 3.72 -11.59 13.81
CA MET A 193 4.94 -10.83 14.14
C MET A 193 4.64 -9.68 15.12
N ALA A 194 4.04 -10.02 16.26
CA ALA A 194 3.55 -9.07 17.25
C ALA A 194 4.64 -8.11 17.78
N ASN A 195 5.89 -8.60 17.93
CA ASN A 195 7.02 -7.77 18.37
C ASN A 195 7.36 -6.67 17.35
N GLU A 196 7.39 -7.01 16.06
CA GLU A 196 7.65 -6.03 14.99
C GLU A 196 6.49 -5.05 14.86
N ALA A 197 5.24 -5.54 14.94
CA ALA A 197 4.06 -4.67 14.97
C ALA A 197 4.11 -3.69 16.17
N HIS A 198 4.55 -4.13 17.34
CA HIS A 198 4.72 -3.27 18.51
C HIS A 198 5.81 -2.21 18.32
N GLN A 199 6.91 -2.54 17.65
CA GLN A 199 7.95 -1.57 17.29
C GLN A 199 7.40 -0.51 16.33
N VAL A 200 6.68 -0.91 15.27
CA VAL A 200 6.00 0.04 14.36
C VAL A 200 5.06 0.94 15.14
N PHE A 201 4.18 0.37 15.97
CA PHE A 201 3.25 1.15 16.78
C PHE A 201 3.97 2.19 17.65
N THR A 202 5.02 1.78 18.35
CA THR A 202 5.80 2.63 19.26
C THR A 202 6.48 3.76 18.50
N GLN A 203 7.12 3.44 17.38
CA GLN A 203 7.78 4.43 16.53
C GLN A 203 6.79 5.46 15.99
N MET A 204 5.61 5.02 15.55
CA MET A 204 4.59 5.90 14.97
C MET A 204 3.95 6.85 16.00
N GLN A 205 4.14 6.63 17.32
CA GLN A 205 3.66 7.57 18.33
C GLN A 205 4.41 8.91 18.32
N THR A 206 5.63 8.93 17.78
CA THR A 206 6.53 10.09 17.79
C THR A 206 6.81 10.64 16.39
N GLN A 207 6.16 10.11 15.34
CA GLN A 207 6.26 10.67 13.99
C GLN A 207 5.35 11.89 13.83
N TYR A 208 5.90 12.92 13.18
CA TYR A 208 5.24 14.16 12.84
C TYR A 208 5.51 14.50 11.38
N ASP A 209 4.49 15.03 10.72
CA ASP A 209 4.53 15.49 9.34
C ASP A 209 4.11 16.95 9.27
N ASP A 210 4.58 17.64 8.24
CA ASP A 210 4.19 19.02 7.96
C ASP A 210 2.96 19.16 7.06
N PHE A 211 2.29 18.04 6.77
CA PHE A 211 1.08 17.99 5.96
C PHE A 211 -0.04 17.16 6.63
N PRO A 212 -1.32 17.55 6.47
CA PRO A 212 -1.77 18.75 5.74
C PRO A 212 -1.48 20.07 6.48
N ARG A 213 -0.99 19.98 7.72
CA ARG A 213 -0.48 21.11 8.49
C ARG A 213 0.73 20.69 9.32
N SER A 214 1.55 21.65 9.74
CA SER A 214 2.69 21.40 10.61
C SER A 214 2.29 20.67 11.90
N GLY A 215 3.06 19.65 12.26
CA GLY A 215 2.87 18.84 13.46
C GLY A 215 1.75 17.80 13.35
N THR A 216 1.32 17.43 12.15
CA THR A 216 0.32 16.36 11.95
C THR A 216 0.92 15.01 12.35
N GLN A 217 0.14 14.16 13.02
CA GLN A 217 0.53 12.77 13.31
C GLN A 217 -0.49 11.80 12.71
N TRP A 218 -0.28 11.38 11.46
CA TRP A 218 -1.25 10.57 10.69
C TRP A 218 -1.58 9.24 11.36
N PHE A 219 -0.58 8.42 11.66
CA PHE A 219 -0.81 7.14 12.31
C PHE A 219 -1.54 7.31 13.65
N LYS A 220 -0.99 8.15 14.54
CA LYS A 220 -1.46 8.27 15.93
C LYS A 220 -2.84 8.92 16.05
N ASN A 221 -3.11 9.98 15.29
CA ASN A 221 -4.32 10.79 15.47
C ASN A 221 -5.42 10.47 14.46
N TRP A 222 -5.09 9.84 13.32
CA TRP A 222 -6.07 9.50 12.28
C TRP A 222 -6.24 7.99 12.12
N PHE A 223 -5.24 7.28 11.61
CA PHE A 223 -5.41 5.89 11.21
C PHE A 223 -5.59 4.92 12.39
N PHE A 224 -4.76 5.01 13.43
CA PHE A 224 -4.81 4.08 14.55
C PHE A 224 -6.11 4.17 15.37
N PRO A 225 -6.64 5.36 15.70
CA PRO A 225 -7.95 5.47 16.38
C PRO A 225 -9.10 4.88 15.55
N ILE A 226 -9.06 5.03 14.22
CA ILE A 226 -10.07 4.44 13.34
C ILE A 226 -9.91 2.91 13.32
N TYR A 227 -8.69 2.44 13.03
CA TYR A 227 -8.35 1.03 12.97
C TYR A 227 -8.73 0.28 14.26
N SER A 228 -8.27 0.76 15.41
CA SER A 228 -8.42 0.06 16.70
C SER A 228 -9.86 -0.01 17.19
N LYS A 229 -10.73 0.91 16.75
CA LYS A 229 -12.11 1.01 17.22
C LYS A 229 -13.14 0.40 16.26
N TYR A 230 -12.85 0.36 14.96
CA TYR A 230 -13.87 0.06 13.94
C TYR A 230 -13.57 -1.23 13.16
N GLY A 231 -12.92 -2.21 13.78
CA GLY A 231 -12.75 -3.54 13.19
C GLY A 231 -11.44 -3.76 12.44
N GLU A 232 -10.41 -2.97 12.75
CA GLU A 232 -9.03 -3.23 12.35
C GLU A 232 -8.86 -3.27 10.82
N GLY A 233 -8.22 -4.31 10.26
CA GLY A 233 -8.06 -4.45 8.81
C GLY A 233 -9.38 -4.38 8.02
N LYS A 234 -10.53 -4.69 8.64
CA LYS A 234 -11.85 -4.60 7.97
C LYS A 234 -12.24 -3.17 7.65
N VAL A 235 -11.99 -2.20 8.54
CA VAL A 235 -12.31 -0.79 8.22
C VAL A 235 -11.37 -0.23 7.17
N LEU A 236 -10.10 -0.65 7.17
CA LEU A 236 -9.15 -0.29 6.12
C LEU A 236 -9.61 -0.81 4.75
N ASN A 237 -10.01 -2.08 4.68
CA ASN A 237 -10.54 -2.67 3.45
C ASN A 237 -11.86 -2.01 3.00
N ARG A 238 -12.79 -1.78 3.95
CA ARG A 238 -14.09 -1.19 3.65
C ARG A 238 -13.97 0.19 3.01
N TYR A 239 -12.95 0.97 3.38
CA TYR A 239 -12.66 2.24 2.72
C TYR A 239 -12.45 2.09 1.21
N PHE A 240 -11.61 1.14 0.78
CA PHE A 240 -11.36 0.88 -0.64
C PHE A 240 -12.59 0.31 -1.36
N GLU A 241 -13.37 -0.53 -0.69
CA GLU A 241 -14.63 -1.04 -1.23
C GLU A 241 -15.59 0.11 -1.56
N LEU A 242 -15.75 1.04 -0.61
CA LEU A 242 -16.64 2.18 -0.76
C LEU A 242 -16.18 3.11 -1.87
N LEU A 243 -14.87 3.39 -1.98
CA LEU A 243 -14.31 4.14 -3.10
C LEU A 243 -14.62 3.45 -4.44
N ALA A 244 -14.38 2.14 -4.54
CA ALA A 244 -14.63 1.40 -5.77
C ALA A 244 -16.12 1.41 -6.17
N LEU A 245 -17.04 1.39 -5.19
CA LEU A 245 -18.47 1.39 -5.45
C LEU A 245 -19.03 2.78 -5.82
N ASN A 246 -18.47 3.85 -5.25
CA ASN A 246 -19.12 5.16 -5.28
C ASN A 246 -18.32 6.26 -5.96
N PHE A 247 -16.99 6.18 -6.00
CA PHE A 247 -16.15 7.24 -6.52
C PHE A 247 -16.00 7.17 -8.06
N PRO A 248 -15.98 8.30 -8.80
CA PRO A 248 -16.08 8.29 -10.25
C PRO A 248 -14.90 7.59 -10.95
N LYS A 249 -15.23 6.69 -11.89
CA LYS A 249 -14.26 5.95 -12.71
C LYS A 249 -14.45 6.18 -14.21
N ASN A 250 -13.36 6.16 -14.97
CA ASN A 250 -13.41 6.20 -16.43
C ASN A 250 -13.76 4.80 -17.00
N LYS A 251 -13.86 4.70 -18.33
CA LYS A 251 -14.20 3.44 -19.02
C LYS A 251 -13.19 2.31 -18.81
N SER A 252 -11.95 2.61 -18.43
CA SER A 252 -10.92 1.61 -18.14
C SER A 252 -10.91 1.17 -16.67
N GLY A 253 -11.89 1.60 -15.87
CA GLY A 253 -11.95 1.29 -14.43
C GLY A 253 -10.98 2.08 -13.56
N ARG A 254 -10.34 3.15 -14.09
CA ARG A 254 -9.45 4.04 -13.32
C ARG A 254 -10.23 5.18 -12.70
N TYR A 255 -9.91 5.57 -11.47
CA TYR A 255 -10.50 6.77 -10.86
C TYR A 255 -10.23 8.01 -11.71
N LYS A 256 -11.24 8.89 -11.86
CA LYS A 256 -11.17 10.03 -12.77
C LYS A 256 -10.33 11.20 -12.26
N ARG A 257 -10.17 11.31 -10.95
CA ARG A 257 -9.51 12.40 -10.24
C ARG A 257 -9.13 11.94 -8.84
N ASP A 258 -8.42 12.79 -8.12
CA ASP A 258 -8.09 12.59 -6.72
C ASP A 258 -9.22 13.08 -5.78
N LEU A 259 -9.14 12.65 -4.52
CA LEU A 259 -10.01 13.10 -3.44
C LEU A 259 -9.56 14.46 -2.92
N ASN A 260 -10.52 15.24 -2.44
CA ASN A 260 -10.25 16.31 -1.48
C ASN A 260 -10.42 15.82 -0.03
N PHE A 261 -10.07 16.66 0.96
CA PHE A 261 -10.12 16.27 2.38
C PHE A 261 -11.56 15.95 2.84
N GLY A 262 -12.54 16.74 2.42
CA GLY A 262 -13.94 16.46 2.79
C GLY A 262 -14.44 15.12 2.27
N GLU A 263 -14.13 14.75 1.03
CA GLU A 263 -14.43 13.42 0.49
C GLU A 263 -13.67 12.33 1.24
N PHE A 264 -12.38 12.52 1.49
CA PHE A 264 -11.57 11.59 2.26
C PHE A 264 -12.19 11.25 3.62
N ILE A 265 -12.59 12.27 4.38
CA ILE A 265 -13.24 12.12 5.69
C ILE A 265 -14.63 11.47 5.56
N HIS A 266 -15.39 11.83 4.52
CA HIS A 266 -16.72 11.25 4.25
C HIS A 266 -16.65 9.75 3.94
N PHE A 267 -15.68 9.31 3.11
CA PHE A 267 -15.48 7.90 2.80
C PHE A 267 -14.99 7.09 4.01
N TRP A 268 -14.08 7.64 4.82
CA TRP A 268 -13.68 6.99 6.09
C TRP A 268 -14.83 6.94 7.10
N SER A 269 -15.71 7.95 7.11
CA SER A 269 -16.93 7.94 7.94
C SER A 269 -17.85 6.80 7.50
N GLY A 270 -18.08 6.64 6.19
CA GLY A 270 -18.81 5.51 5.64
C GLY A 270 -18.15 4.16 5.94
N ALA A 271 -16.81 4.10 5.96
CA ALA A 271 -16.09 2.86 6.25
C ALA A 271 -16.20 2.45 7.72
N SER A 272 -16.12 3.42 8.64
CA SER A 272 -16.23 3.20 10.08
C SER A 272 -17.67 3.11 10.59
N GLY A 273 -18.64 3.52 9.78
CA GLY A 273 -20.07 3.55 10.16
C GLY A 273 -20.44 4.72 11.07
N VAL A 274 -19.52 5.65 11.36
CA VAL A 274 -19.78 6.85 12.18
C VAL A 274 -19.21 8.10 11.53
N ASN A 275 -19.75 9.27 11.86
CA ASN A 275 -19.14 10.54 11.44
C ASN A 275 -17.76 10.73 12.12
N LEU A 276 -16.70 10.84 11.32
CA LEU A 276 -15.32 11.03 11.77
C LEU A 276 -14.84 12.50 11.76
N GLN A 277 -15.73 13.46 11.56
CA GLN A 277 -15.38 14.88 11.60
C GLN A 277 -14.60 15.27 12.86
N ASP A 278 -15.05 14.88 14.06
CA ASP A 278 -14.34 15.19 15.31
C ASP A 278 -12.93 14.57 15.37
N VAL A 279 -12.73 13.42 14.74
CA VAL A 279 -11.42 12.75 14.66
C VAL A 279 -10.52 13.51 13.69
N ALA A 280 -11.07 13.91 12.54
CA ALA A 280 -10.37 14.69 11.53
C ALA A 280 -9.99 16.08 12.06
N GLU A 281 -10.88 16.77 12.78
CA GLU A 281 -10.60 18.07 13.40
C GLU A 281 -9.42 17.99 14.37
N LYS A 282 -9.35 16.94 15.18
CA LYS A 282 -8.21 16.70 16.08
C LYS A 282 -6.93 16.40 15.32
N ALA A 283 -7.01 15.55 14.29
CA ALA A 283 -5.84 15.13 13.51
C ALA A 283 -5.28 16.26 12.63
N PHE A 284 -6.14 16.95 11.90
CA PHE A 284 -5.79 17.82 10.78
C PHE A 284 -6.24 19.28 10.96
N GLY A 285 -7.05 19.57 11.99
CA GLY A 285 -7.80 20.82 12.07
C GLY A 285 -9.09 20.76 11.24
N TRP A 286 -9.89 21.83 11.31
CA TRP A 286 -11.16 21.92 10.57
C TRP A 286 -11.35 23.31 9.92
N PRO A 287 -10.51 23.66 8.93
CA PRO A 287 -10.71 24.90 8.17
C PRO A 287 -12.03 24.88 7.42
N ILE A 288 -12.55 26.07 7.10
CA ILE A 288 -13.82 26.24 6.37
C ILE A 288 -13.85 25.48 5.04
N GLU A 289 -12.70 25.32 4.38
CA GLU A 289 -12.59 24.53 3.15
C GLU A 289 -12.98 23.06 3.37
N TYR A 290 -12.53 22.43 4.46
CA TYR A 290 -12.84 21.02 4.74
C TYR A 290 -14.32 20.86 5.08
N ASP A 291 -14.90 21.81 5.82
CA ASP A 291 -16.34 21.82 6.13
C ASP A 291 -17.19 21.89 4.85
N LEU A 292 -16.85 22.79 3.92
CA LEU A 292 -17.53 22.93 2.64
C LEU A 292 -17.38 21.67 1.77
N GLN A 293 -16.16 21.13 1.67
CA GLN A 293 -15.88 19.89 0.95
C GLN A 293 -16.64 18.69 1.54
N PHE A 294 -16.69 18.57 2.87
CA PHE A 294 -17.35 17.47 3.57
C PHE A 294 -18.87 17.50 3.36
N LYS A 295 -19.49 18.68 3.50
CA LYS A 295 -20.92 18.89 3.20
C LYS A 295 -21.24 18.62 1.73
N GLN A 296 -20.34 18.95 0.81
CA GLN A 296 -20.52 18.64 -0.61
C GLN A 296 -20.39 17.14 -0.87
N ALA A 297 -19.40 16.47 -0.26
CA ALA A 297 -19.22 15.03 -0.37
C ALA A 297 -20.45 14.24 0.13
N GLN A 298 -21.10 14.71 1.20
CA GLN A 298 -22.36 14.13 1.68
C GLN A 298 -23.49 14.19 0.66
N LYS A 299 -23.56 15.25 -0.14
CA LYS A 299 -24.56 15.42 -1.21
C LYS A 299 -24.20 14.59 -2.44
N ASP A 300 -22.92 14.55 -2.80
CA ASP A 300 -22.44 13.86 -4.01
C ASP A 300 -22.40 12.34 -3.82
N PHE A 301 -22.18 11.87 -2.60
CA PHE A 301 -22.08 10.46 -2.25
C PHE A 301 -23.05 10.09 -1.12
N PRO A 302 -24.38 10.21 -1.33
CA PRO A 302 -25.39 10.03 -0.29
C PRO A 302 -25.59 8.56 0.12
N LYS A 303 -24.99 7.60 -0.60
CA LYS A 303 -25.06 6.16 -0.31
C LYS A 303 -24.10 5.71 0.80
N LEU A 304 -23.21 6.59 1.24
CA LEU A 304 -22.30 6.34 2.36
C LEU A 304 -23.05 6.55 3.67
N ASN A 305 -23.58 5.46 4.22
CA ASN A 305 -24.34 5.47 5.45
C ASN A 305 -23.42 5.41 6.67
N TYR A 306 -23.58 6.37 7.57
CA TYR A 306 -22.95 6.38 8.88
C TYR A 306 -23.78 7.20 9.87
N GLU A 307 -23.62 6.91 11.15
CA GLU A 307 -24.31 7.66 12.20
C GLU A 307 -23.81 9.11 12.25
N THR A 308 -24.70 10.06 11.99
CA THR A 308 -24.47 11.46 12.34
C THR A 308 -24.80 11.60 13.83
N LYS A 309 -23.79 11.86 14.66
CA LYS A 309 -24.10 12.31 16.03
C LYS A 309 -24.95 13.57 15.92
N GLY A 310 -26.21 13.47 16.34
CA GLY A 310 -27.27 14.44 16.09
C GLY A 310 -28.64 13.84 15.79
N SER A 311 -28.75 12.53 15.56
CA SER A 311 -30.04 11.84 15.38
C SER A 311 -30.45 11.01 16.60
N SER A 312 -30.58 11.63 17.75
CA SER A 312 -31.32 11.08 18.89
C SER A 312 -31.84 12.20 19.79
N ARG A 313 -33.12 12.53 19.55
CA ARG A 313 -34.14 13.18 20.40
C ARG A 313 -33.77 14.42 21.21
#